data_AF-A3IS54-F1
#
_entry.id   AF-A3IS54-F1
#
_cell.length_a   1.000
_cell.length_b   1.000
_cell.length_c   1.000
_cell.angle_alpha   90.00
_cell.angle_beta   90.00
_cell.angle_gamma   90.00
#
_symmetry.space_group_name_H-M   'P 1'
#
loop_
_entity.id
_entity.type
_entity.pdbx_description
1 polymer ?
#
loop_
_entity_poly.entity_id
_entity_poly.type
_entity_poly.pdbx_seq_one_letter_code
_entity_poly.pdbx_strand_id
1 'polypeptide(L)'
;MPREVIHDVDRPDINGVKPKMQDIADSLLGALPKLPFSSLKCNDNLMSSIHLKASFDDRAEWSNGIFENSLYFMFSIHPKKGERYYQEGAPVSVEINNKSYKIPTKFRKYTGTPEKAIAKIVTWIDKAQSEIEQQR
;
A
#
# COMPACT_ATOMS: atom_id res chain seq x y z
N MET A 1 11.22 13.61 19.07
CA MET A 1 9.75 13.71 19.10
C MET A 1 9.16 12.33 18.83
N PRO A 2 8.06 11.92 19.48
CA PRO A 2 7.42 10.64 19.19
C PRO A 2 6.96 10.63 17.71
N ARG A 3 7.23 9.52 17.02
CA ARG A 3 6.90 9.30 15.61
C ARG A 3 5.38 9.21 15.47
N GLU A 4 4.79 10.08 14.67
CA GLU A 4 3.34 10.12 14.48
C GLU A 4 2.96 9.23 13.29
N VAL A 5 2.39 8.06 13.58
CA VAL A 5 1.78 7.19 12.57
C VAL A 5 0.33 7.65 12.42
N ILE A 6 0.01 8.33 11.32
CA ILE A 6 -1.35 8.81 11.06
C ILE A 6 -2.13 7.71 10.34
N HIS A 7 -2.91 6.96 11.12
CA HIS A 7 -3.93 6.04 10.60
C HIS A 7 -5.23 6.82 10.34
N ASP A 8 -5.40 7.30 9.11
CA ASP A 8 -6.68 7.85 8.66
C ASP A 8 -7.57 6.72 8.13
N VAL A 9 -8.19 5.99 9.06
CA VAL A 9 -9.18 4.93 8.80
C VAL A 9 -10.56 5.41 9.24
N ASP A 10 -10.97 6.62 8.86
CA ASP A 10 -12.33 7.10 9.09
C ASP A 10 -12.97 7.62 7.80
N ARG A 11 -13.46 6.68 7.00
CA ARG A 11 -14.73 6.87 6.30
C ARG A 11 -15.61 5.66 6.56
N PRO A 12 -16.70 5.81 7.33
CA PRO A 12 -17.70 4.77 7.40
C PRO A 12 -18.33 4.70 6.00
N ASP A 13 -18.05 3.60 5.29
CA ASP A 13 -18.86 3.23 4.15
C ASP A 13 -20.33 3.21 4.61
N ILE A 14 -21.19 3.86 3.81
CA ILE A 14 -22.65 3.75 3.73
C ILE A 14 -23.25 2.90 4.88
N ASN A 15 -23.67 3.54 5.97
CA ASN A 15 -24.36 2.93 7.13
C ASN A 15 -23.53 2.08 8.11
N GLY A 16 -22.21 2.25 8.20
CA GLY A 16 -21.39 1.64 9.26
C GLY A 16 -21.00 0.18 9.01
N VAL A 17 -21.10 -0.27 7.75
CA VAL A 17 -20.62 -1.59 7.31
C VAL A 17 -19.11 -1.50 7.06
N LYS A 18 -18.34 -2.44 7.61
CA LYS A 18 -16.89 -2.51 7.34
C LYS A 18 -16.62 -2.85 5.87
N PRO A 19 -15.56 -2.31 5.25
CA PRO A 19 -15.14 -2.72 3.91
C PRO A 19 -14.87 -4.23 3.84
N LYS A 20 -15.24 -4.87 2.74
CA LYS A 20 -15.07 -6.31 2.44
C LYS A 20 -13.61 -6.75 2.46
N MET A 21 -12.68 -5.84 2.20
CA MET A 21 -11.24 -6.11 2.21
C MET A 21 -10.55 -5.66 3.49
N GLN A 22 -11.30 -5.33 4.56
CA GLN A 22 -10.71 -4.81 5.79
C GLN A 22 -9.68 -5.77 6.40
N ASP A 23 -9.98 -7.07 6.46
CA ASP A 23 -9.06 -8.07 7.03
C ASP A 23 -7.74 -8.18 6.23
N ILE A 24 -7.80 -7.96 4.91
CA ILE A 24 -6.62 -7.91 4.04
C ILE A 24 -5.83 -6.63 4.32
N ALA A 25 -6.51 -5.50 4.53
CA ALA A 25 -5.87 -4.23 4.87
C ALA A 25 -5.16 -4.31 6.24
N ASP A 26 -5.82 -4.89 7.24
CA ASP A 26 -5.25 -5.08 8.58
C ASP A 26 -4.06 -6.03 8.55
N SER A 27 -4.16 -7.12 7.77
CA SER A 27 -3.07 -8.07 7.55
C SER A 27 -1.88 -7.42 6.83
N LEU A 28 -2.14 -6.59 5.82
CA LEU A 28 -1.10 -5.83 5.15
C LEU A 28 -0.43 -4.87 6.14
N LEU A 29 -1.21 -4.11 6.91
CA LEU A 29 -0.70 -3.16 7.88
C LEU A 29 0.22 -3.83 8.93
N GLY A 30 -0.20 -4.99 9.45
CA GLY A 30 0.62 -5.76 10.40
C GLY A 30 1.88 -6.37 9.79
N ALA A 31 1.92 -6.58 8.47
CA ALA A 31 3.06 -7.15 7.76
C ALA A 31 4.02 -6.10 7.18
N LEU A 32 3.63 -4.82 7.13
CA LEU A 32 4.48 -3.78 6.57
C LEU A 32 5.75 -3.61 7.41
N PRO A 33 6.93 -3.50 6.76
CA PRO A 33 8.14 -3.10 7.47
C PRO A 33 7.99 -1.67 7.98
N LYS A 34 8.85 -1.28 8.92
CA LYS A 34 8.81 0.06 9.49
C LYS A 34 9.25 1.10 8.46
N LEU A 35 8.26 1.78 7.89
CA LEU A 35 8.45 2.86 6.92
C LEU A 35 8.37 4.23 7.61
N PRO A 36 9.18 5.23 7.21
CA PRO A 36 9.09 6.60 7.73
C PRO A 36 7.69 7.21 7.54
N PHE A 37 7.05 6.90 6.41
CA PHE A 37 5.68 7.27 6.16
C PHE A 37 4.93 6.14 5.47
N SER A 38 3.76 5.79 5.99
CA SER A 38 2.79 4.95 5.30
C SER A 38 1.37 5.39 5.65
N SER A 39 0.46 5.27 4.69
CA SER A 39 -0.96 5.52 4.83
C SER A 39 -1.70 4.44 4.03
N LEU A 40 -2.63 3.76 4.69
CA LEU A 40 -3.40 2.69 4.10
C LEU A 40 -4.88 3.10 4.11
N LYS A 41 -5.53 3.03 2.95
CA LYS A 41 -6.96 3.31 2.83
C LYS A 41 -7.65 2.09 2.23
N CYS A 42 -8.68 1.58 2.91
CA CYS A 42 -9.57 0.55 2.39
C CYS A 42 -10.93 1.18 2.11
N ASN A 43 -11.54 0.87 0.97
CA ASN A 43 -12.86 1.39 0.61
C ASN A 43 -13.65 0.36 -0.20
N ASP A 44 -14.98 0.45 -0.11
CA ASP A 44 -15.92 -0.33 -0.93
C ASP A 44 -16.92 0.54 -1.72
N ASN A 45 -16.81 1.87 -1.67
CA ASN A 45 -17.83 2.77 -2.24
C ASN A 45 -18.13 2.50 -3.73
N LEU A 46 -17.11 2.45 -4.59
CA LEU A 46 -17.28 2.14 -6.02
C LEU A 46 -16.83 0.74 -6.38
N MET A 47 -15.75 0.27 -5.77
CA MET A 47 -15.20 -1.06 -5.92
C MET A 47 -14.43 -1.39 -4.65
N SER A 48 -14.31 -2.67 -4.32
CA SER A 48 -13.42 -3.04 -3.23
C SER A 48 -11.98 -2.70 -3.58
N SER A 49 -11.33 -1.94 -2.71
CA SER A 49 -9.93 -1.56 -2.94
C SER A 49 -9.18 -1.27 -1.65
N ILE A 50 -7.88 -1.53 -1.72
CA ILE A 50 -6.90 -1.09 -0.74
C ILE A 50 -5.86 -0.26 -1.47
N HIS A 51 -5.58 0.93 -0.95
CA HIS A 51 -4.55 1.81 -1.44
C HIS A 51 -3.51 2.04 -0.35
N LEU A 52 -2.27 1.65 -0.62
CA LEU A 52 -1.11 1.93 0.23
C LEU A 52 -0.34 3.08 -0.41
N LYS A 53 -0.17 4.18 0.32
CA LYS A 53 0.69 5.31 -0.03
C LYS A 53 1.82 5.37 0.98
N ALA A 54 3.07 5.23 0.55
CA ALA A 54 4.20 5.18 1.47
C ALA A 54 5.46 5.84 0.90
N SER A 55 6.41 6.16 1.78
CA SER A 55 7.70 6.75 1.42
C SER A 55 8.82 6.16 2.27
N PHE A 56 10.00 6.03 1.67
CA PHE A 56 11.25 5.70 2.36
C PHE A 56 11.92 6.92 3.00
N ASP A 57 11.41 8.13 2.75
CA ASP A 57 11.94 9.37 3.35
C ASP A 57 10.99 9.88 4.43
N ASP A 58 11.55 10.48 5.47
CA ASP A 58 10.77 11.17 6.50
C ASP A 58 10.03 12.37 5.90
N ARG A 59 8.84 12.68 6.43
CA ARG A 59 8.01 13.80 5.92
C ARG A 59 8.73 15.15 5.97
N ALA A 60 9.66 15.32 6.88
CA ALA A 60 10.50 16.52 7.00
C ALA A 60 11.48 16.69 5.82
N GLU A 61 11.81 15.61 5.12
CA GLU A 61 12.76 15.60 4.00
C GLU A 61 12.06 15.83 2.65
N TRP A 62 10.73 15.84 2.62
CA TRP A 62 9.97 16.06 1.41
C TRP A 62 10.13 17.51 0.96
N SER A 63 10.75 17.71 -0.20
CA SER A 63 10.97 19.07 -0.73
C SER A 63 9.64 19.81 -0.89
N ASN A 64 9.52 20.98 -0.27
CA ASN A 64 8.30 21.79 -0.18
C ASN A 64 7.12 21.09 0.51
N GLY A 65 7.37 20.04 1.30
CA GLY A 65 6.32 19.23 1.93
C GLY A 65 5.51 18.38 0.95
N ILE A 66 5.97 18.23 -0.29
CA ILE A 66 5.28 17.51 -1.37
C ILE A 66 5.70 16.04 -1.35
N PHE A 67 4.74 15.14 -1.16
CA PHE A 67 4.97 13.70 -1.07
C PHE A 67 5.69 13.14 -2.30
N GLU A 68 5.29 13.57 -3.50
CA GLU A 68 5.83 13.07 -4.76
C GLU A 68 7.30 13.47 -5.00
N ASN A 69 7.85 14.38 -4.19
CA ASN A 69 9.28 14.72 -4.20
C ASN A 69 10.14 13.75 -3.37
N SER A 70 9.51 12.85 -2.59
CA SER A 70 10.20 11.84 -1.79
C SER A 70 10.48 10.55 -2.57
N LEU A 71 11.14 9.58 -1.93
CA LEU A 71 11.24 8.18 -2.36
C LEU A 71 9.91 7.45 -2.14
N TYR A 72 8.86 7.95 -2.79
CA TYR A 72 7.51 7.46 -2.64
C TYR A 72 7.19 6.22 -3.47
N PHE A 73 6.17 5.48 -3.03
CA PHE A 73 5.52 4.45 -3.82
C PHE A 73 4.03 4.32 -3.42
N MET A 74 3.22 3.85 -4.37
CA MET A 74 1.79 3.66 -4.19
C MET A 74 1.36 2.29 -4.72
N PHE A 75 0.84 1.44 -3.84
CA PHE A 75 0.26 0.16 -4.22
C PHE A 75 -1.26 0.21 -4.20
N SER A 76 -1.84 -0.59 -5.08
CA SER A 76 -3.26 -0.86 -5.16
C SER A 76 -3.49 -2.36 -5.04
N ILE A 77 -4.42 -2.76 -4.19
CA ILE A 77 -4.99 -4.12 -4.17
C ILE A 77 -6.46 -4.01 -4.51
N HIS A 78 -6.88 -4.81 -5.49
CA HIS A 78 -8.25 -4.88 -5.98
C HIS A 78 -8.67 -6.34 -6.10
N PRO A 79 -9.98 -6.64 -6.15
CA PRO A 79 -10.47 -7.92 -6.64
C PRO A 79 -9.85 -8.28 -8.00
N LYS A 80 -9.81 -9.57 -8.32
CA LYS A 80 -9.37 -10.05 -9.63
C LYS A 80 -10.08 -9.29 -10.75
N LYS A 81 -9.34 -8.98 -11.83
CA LYS A 81 -9.87 -8.26 -13.00
C LYS A 81 -11.23 -8.79 -13.44
N GLY A 82 -12.22 -7.90 -13.53
CA GLY A 82 -13.61 -8.21 -13.89
C GLY A 82 -14.57 -8.25 -12.69
N GLU A 83 -14.04 -8.42 -11.47
CA GLU A 83 -14.79 -8.36 -10.22
C GLU A 83 -14.83 -6.91 -9.70
N ARG A 84 -16.02 -6.46 -9.30
CA ARG A 84 -16.19 -5.12 -8.71
C ARG A 84 -16.00 -5.13 -7.19
N TYR A 85 -16.44 -6.19 -6.53
CA TYR A 85 -16.41 -6.33 -5.08
C TYR A 85 -15.66 -7.60 -4.68
N TYR A 86 -14.97 -7.53 -3.55
CA TYR A 86 -14.26 -8.68 -3.02
C TYR A 86 -15.23 -9.71 -2.45
N GLN A 87 -14.92 -10.99 -2.68
CA GLN A 87 -15.54 -12.12 -2.00
C GLN A 87 -14.48 -12.80 -1.16
N GLU A 88 -14.83 -13.20 0.07
CA GLU A 88 -13.89 -13.84 0.98
C GLU A 88 -13.24 -15.08 0.35
N GLY A 89 -11.91 -15.18 0.47
CA GLY A 89 -11.13 -16.25 -0.14
C GLY A 89 -10.87 -16.09 -1.65
N ALA A 90 -11.48 -15.10 -2.32
CA ALA A 90 -11.24 -14.87 -3.74
C ALA A 90 -9.82 -14.33 -4.00
N PRO A 91 -9.27 -14.54 -5.21
CA PRO A 91 -8.01 -13.93 -5.58
C PRO A 91 -8.09 -12.40 -5.68
N VAL A 92 -7.01 -11.74 -5.28
CA VAL A 92 -6.81 -10.30 -5.43
C VAL A 92 -5.71 -10.02 -6.44
N SER A 93 -5.80 -8.86 -7.10
CA SER A 93 -4.78 -8.29 -7.96
C SER A 93 -4.06 -7.17 -7.23
N VAL A 94 -2.73 -7.19 -7.24
CA VAL A 94 -1.87 -6.11 -6.73
C VAL A 94 -1.06 -5.48 -7.84
N GLU A 95 -0.99 -4.16 -7.85
CA GLU A 95 -0.17 -3.37 -8.76
C GLU A 95 0.43 -2.14 -8.09
N ILE A 96 1.53 -1.64 -8.66
CA ILE A 96 2.11 -0.36 -8.28
C ILE A 96 1.52 0.70 -9.21
N ASN A 97 0.78 1.65 -8.64
CA ASN A 97 0.14 2.71 -9.43
C ASN A 97 1.16 3.76 -9.85
N ASN A 98 2.03 4.12 -8.91
CA ASN A 98 3.05 5.12 -9.11
C ASN A 98 4.18 4.91 -8.12
N LYS A 99 5.38 5.36 -8.48
CA LYS A 99 6.55 5.38 -7.59
C LYS A 99 7.55 6.41 -8.07
N SER A 100 8.40 6.85 -7.16
CA SER A 100 9.55 7.69 -7.50
C SER A 100 10.44 6.97 -8.51
N TYR A 101 10.87 7.71 -9.54
CA TYR A 101 11.79 7.21 -10.56
C TYR A 101 13.15 6.82 -9.98
N LYS A 102 13.48 7.34 -8.81
CA LYS A 102 14.71 7.04 -8.05
C LYS A 102 14.69 5.66 -7.41
N ILE A 103 13.54 4.98 -7.34
CA ILE A 103 13.45 3.60 -6.86
C ILE A 103 13.71 2.68 -8.05
N PRO A 104 14.85 1.96 -8.13
CA PRO A 104 15.19 1.11 -9.28
C PRO A 104 14.31 -0.15 -9.39
N THR A 105 13.82 -0.66 -8.26
CA THR A 105 13.14 -1.96 -8.17
C THR A 105 11.84 -1.96 -8.97
N LYS A 106 11.72 -2.90 -9.90
CA LYS A 106 10.50 -3.09 -10.70
C LYS A 106 9.50 -3.96 -9.95
N PHE A 107 8.22 -3.60 -10.03
CA PHE A 107 7.12 -4.44 -9.56
C PHE A 107 6.31 -4.93 -10.75
N ARG A 108 6.15 -6.26 -10.89
CA ARG A 108 5.24 -6.84 -11.87
C ARG A 108 3.90 -7.11 -11.21
N LYS A 109 2.80 -6.68 -11.84
CA LYS A 109 1.44 -7.00 -11.41
C LYS A 109 1.28 -8.48 -11.07
N TYR A 110 0.54 -8.77 -10.00
CA TYR A 110 0.29 -10.13 -9.53
C TYR A 110 -1.19 -10.31 -9.26
N THR A 111 -1.68 -11.52 -9.49
CA THR A 111 -3.01 -11.95 -9.10
C THR A 111 -2.90 -13.30 -8.42
N GLY A 112 -3.49 -13.44 -7.23
CA GLY A 112 -3.43 -14.67 -6.45
C GLY A 112 -4.10 -14.50 -5.10
N THR A 113 -3.73 -15.34 -4.12
CA THR A 113 -4.31 -15.26 -2.77
C THR A 113 -3.89 -13.96 -2.06
N PRO A 114 -4.70 -13.44 -1.12
CA PRO A 114 -4.36 -12.25 -0.36
C PRO A 114 -2.99 -12.33 0.33
N GLU A 115 -2.65 -13.47 0.92
CA GLU A 115 -1.40 -13.68 1.65
C GLU A 115 -0.19 -13.56 0.73
N LYS A 116 -0.27 -14.17 -0.47
CA LYS A 116 0.79 -14.07 -1.47
C LYS A 116 0.90 -12.67 -2.06
N ALA A 117 -0.21 -11.95 -2.18
CA ALA A 117 -0.19 -10.56 -2.62
C ALA A 117 0.51 -9.66 -1.58
N ILE A 118 0.18 -9.81 -0.29
CA ILE A 118 0.83 -9.10 0.82
C ILE A 118 2.33 -9.44 0.87
N ALA A 119 2.68 -10.72 0.87
CA ALA A 119 4.09 -11.15 0.89
C ALA A 119 4.89 -10.55 -0.27
N LYS A 120 4.29 -10.46 -1.46
CA LYS A 120 4.93 -9.85 -2.63
C LYS A 120 5.16 -8.35 -2.46
N ILE A 121 4.24 -7.61 -1.83
CA ILE A 121 4.43 -6.20 -1.51
C ILE A 121 5.60 -6.06 -0.54
N VAL A 122 5.60 -6.79 0.57
CA VAL A 122 6.63 -6.72 1.60
C VAL A 122 8.01 -7.05 1.02
N THR A 123 8.13 -8.16 0.29
CA THR A 123 9.40 -8.54 -0.38
C THR A 123 9.88 -7.46 -1.35
N TRP A 124 8.96 -6.77 -2.06
CA TRP A 124 9.34 -5.67 -2.93
C TRP A 124 9.86 -4.47 -2.13
N ILE A 125 9.23 -4.14 -1.00
CA ILE A 125 9.65 -3.03 -0.13
C ILE A 125 11.06 -3.28 0.42
N ASP A 126 11.31 -4.48 0.95
CA ASP A 126 12.63 -4.85 1.50
C ASP A 126 13.73 -4.78 0.43
N LYS A 127 13.42 -5.28 -0.77
CA LYS A 127 14.32 -5.22 -1.92
C LYS A 127 14.56 -3.77 -2.36
N ALA A 128 13.51 -2.95 -2.42
CA ALA A 128 13.62 -1.55 -2.80
C ALA A 128 14.46 -0.75 -1.82
N GLN A 129 14.26 -0.96 -0.52
CA GLN A 129 15.08 -0.35 0.51
C GLN A 129 16.55 -0.73 0.36
N SER A 130 16.84 -2.03 0.18
CA SER A 130 18.21 -2.52 0.00
C SER A 130 18.89 -1.92 -1.24
N GLU A 131 18.18 -1.84 -2.37
CA GLU A 131 18.72 -1.26 -3.61
C GLU A 131 18.94 0.26 -3.50
N ILE A 132 18.09 0.98 -2.75
CA ILE A 132 18.27 2.41 -2.47
C ILE A 132 19.51 2.65 -1.61
N GLU A 133 19.70 1.85 -0.56
CA GLU A 133 20.85 1.95 0.34
C GLU A 133 22.17 1.68 -0.37
N GLN A 134 22.21 0.76 -1.34
CA GLN A 134 23.41 0.47 -2.14
C GLN A 134 23.79 1.57 -3.14
N GLN A 135 22.86 2.48 -3.45
CA GLN A 135 23.09 3.61 -4.37
C GLN A 135 23.52 4.90 -3.66
N ARG A 136 23.46 4.92 -2.33
CA ARG A 136 23.91 6.03 -1.49
C ARG A 136 25.38 5.86 -1.12
#